data_AF-A0A146FR49-F1
#
_entry.id   AF-A0A146FR49-F1
#
_cell.length_a   1.000
_cell.length_b   1.000
_cell.length_c   1.000
_cell.angle_alpha   90.00
_cell.angle_beta   90.00
_cell.angle_gamma   90.00
#
_symmetry.space_group_name_H-M   'P 1'
#
loop_
_entity.id
_entity.type
_entity.pdbx_description
1 polymer ?
#
loop_
_entity_poly.entity_id
_entity_poly.type
_entity_poly.pdbx_seq_one_letter_code
_entity_poly.pdbx_strand_id
1 'polypeptide(L)'
;MHLIPVAIATLLTTASAIAVIKPAAGDTVHCNQPWQVCWTAVNTDPPQFCLYLTNFREFPPQIVDLLSRTPITTDGGGCYRSWGACPVFAEMKFASSSPYRVRAASCSDSNTIYAESGDFTLLP
;
A
#
# COMPACT_ATOMS: atom_id res chain seq x y z
N MET A 1 -20.56 42.94 -34.16
CA MET A 1 -20.84 41.59 -33.64
C MET A 1 -19.65 41.17 -32.79
N HIS A 2 -19.78 41.17 -31.46
CA HIS A 2 -18.71 40.77 -30.55
C HIS A 2 -18.83 39.27 -30.24
N LEU A 3 -17.83 38.48 -30.65
CA LEU A 3 -17.70 37.08 -30.28
C LEU A 3 -16.92 37.02 -28.95
N ILE A 4 -17.58 36.54 -27.89
CA ILE A 4 -16.95 36.27 -26.60
C ILE A 4 -16.19 34.94 -26.74
N PRO A 5 -14.86 34.91 -26.52
CA PRO A 5 -14.14 33.65 -26.50
C PRO A 5 -14.39 32.98 -25.15
N VAL A 6 -15.25 31.97 -25.13
CA VAL A 6 -15.38 31.07 -23.98
C VAL A 6 -14.17 30.14 -23.99
N ALA A 7 -13.14 30.49 -23.22
CA ALA A 7 -12.03 29.59 -22.97
C ALA A 7 -12.50 28.47 -22.03
N ILE A 8 -12.76 27.29 -22.58
CA ILE A 8 -13.03 26.07 -21.81
C ILE A 8 -11.66 25.57 -21.32
N ALA A 9 -11.27 26.00 -20.11
CA ALA A 9 -10.16 25.39 -19.39
C ALA A 9 -10.61 24.03 -18.85
N THR A 10 -10.43 22.96 -19.63
CA THR A 10 -10.60 21.60 -19.13
C THR A 10 -9.51 21.32 -18.10
N LEU A 11 -9.85 21.37 -16.81
CA LEU A 11 -9.03 20.83 -15.74
C LEU A 11 -8.93 19.31 -15.96
N LEU A 12 -7.82 18.84 -16.51
CA LEU A 12 -7.44 17.43 -16.40
C LEU A 12 -7.22 17.16 -14.91
N THR A 13 -8.26 16.71 -14.22
CA THR A 13 -8.08 16.06 -12.92
C THR A 13 -7.32 14.77 -13.20
N THR A 14 -6.00 14.81 -13.06
CA THR A 14 -5.19 13.59 -12.98
C THR A 14 -5.66 12.86 -11.75
N ALA A 15 -6.57 11.89 -11.92
CA ALA A 15 -6.97 11.00 -10.84
C ALA A 15 -5.71 10.24 -10.41
N SER A 16 -5.14 10.59 -9.26
CA SER A 16 -4.03 9.84 -8.67
C SER A 16 -4.60 8.55 -8.10
N ALA A 17 -4.32 7.40 -8.72
CA ALA A 17 -4.74 6.10 -8.20
C ALA A 17 -4.19 5.84 -6.78
N ILE A 18 -4.70 4.80 -6.10
CA ILE A 18 -4.17 4.36 -4.80
C ILE A 18 -2.64 4.36 -4.83
N ALA A 19 -2.00 4.98 -3.84
CA ALA A 19 -0.55 4.96 -3.72
C ALA A 19 -0.16 4.65 -2.27
N VAL A 20 0.68 3.64 -2.06
CA VAL A 20 1.25 3.36 -0.74
C VAL A 20 2.48 4.24 -0.54
N ILE A 21 2.36 5.24 0.33
CA ILE A 21 3.38 6.28 0.57
C ILE A 21 4.27 5.98 1.78
N LYS A 22 3.84 5.07 2.66
CA LYS A 22 4.69 4.48 3.71
C LYS A 22 4.44 2.98 3.83
N PRO A 23 5.50 2.16 3.98
CA PRO A 23 6.92 2.54 3.95
C PRO A 23 7.34 3.07 2.58
N ALA A 24 8.22 4.06 2.56
CA ALA A 24 8.78 4.59 1.32
C ALA A 24 9.94 3.70 0.83
N ALA A 25 10.33 3.89 -0.44
CA ALA A 25 11.48 3.17 -0.99
C ALA A 25 12.74 3.48 -0.17
N GLY A 26 13.46 2.43 0.25
CA GLY A 26 14.68 2.53 1.06
C GLY A 26 14.45 2.69 2.57
N ASP A 27 13.20 2.75 3.03
CA ASP A 27 12.91 2.79 4.45
C ASP A 27 13.41 1.51 5.16
N THR A 28 13.66 1.65 6.46
CA THR A 28 13.91 0.51 7.35
C THR A 28 12.78 0.44 8.36
N VAL A 29 12.06 -0.67 8.37
CA VAL A 29 10.92 -0.92 9.25
C VAL A 29 11.30 -1.96 10.29
N HIS A 30 11.25 -1.57 11.57
CA HIS A 30 11.41 -2.47 12.69
C HIS A 30 10.05 -3.02 13.09
N CYS A 31 9.80 -4.30 12.82
CA CYS A 31 8.49 -4.89 13.07
C CYS A 31 8.29 -5.36 14.53
N ASN A 32 9.32 -5.29 15.38
CA ASN A 32 9.16 -5.35 16.85
C ASN A 32 8.66 -4.02 17.44
N GLN A 33 8.65 -2.94 16.66
CA GLN A 33 8.09 -1.66 17.04
C GLN A 33 6.78 -1.38 16.28
N PRO A 34 5.92 -0.50 16.83
CA PRO A 34 4.83 0.07 16.05
C PRO A 34 5.36 0.78 14.79
N TRP A 35 4.85 0.39 13.62
CA TRP A 35 5.17 1.01 12.34
C TRP A 35 3.89 1.37 11.58
N GLN A 36 4.01 2.16 10.52
CA GLN A 36 2.86 2.68 9.78
C GLN A 36 2.87 2.26 8.33
N VAL A 37 1.67 1.92 7.84
CA VAL A 37 1.38 1.85 6.42
C VAL A 37 0.48 3.03 6.09
N CYS A 38 0.90 3.90 5.17
CA CYS A 38 0.10 5.04 4.76
C CYS A 38 -0.16 4.99 3.26
N TRP A 39 -1.34 5.46 2.86
CA TRP A 39 -1.75 5.52 1.46
C TRP A 39 -2.51 6.81 1.14
N THR A 40 -2.54 7.14 -0.15
CA THR A 40 -3.49 8.10 -0.74
C THR A 40 -4.47 7.34 -1.62
N ALA A 41 -5.69 7.86 -1.78
CA ALA A 41 -6.69 7.32 -2.70
C ALA A 41 -7.52 8.47 -3.28
N VAL A 42 -8.12 8.26 -4.45
CA VAL A 42 -9.06 9.16 -5.10
C VAL A 42 -10.41 8.51 -5.30
N ASN A 43 -11.43 9.32 -5.59
CA ASN A 43 -12.82 8.88 -5.69
C ASN A 43 -13.10 7.84 -6.79
N THR A 44 -12.16 7.64 -7.74
CA THR A 44 -12.28 6.63 -8.80
C THR A 44 -11.62 5.29 -8.44
N ASP A 45 -10.98 5.19 -7.28
CA ASP A 45 -10.35 3.95 -6.82
C ASP A 45 -11.41 2.91 -6.37
N PRO A 46 -11.03 1.62 -6.31
CA PRO A 46 -11.90 0.59 -5.72
C PRO A 46 -12.34 1.00 -4.31
N PRO A 47 -13.62 0.84 -3.94
CA PRO A 47 -14.16 1.34 -2.67
C PRO A 47 -13.49 0.73 -1.44
N GLN A 48 -12.89 -0.45 -1.61
CA GLN A 48 -12.19 -1.18 -0.57
C GLN A 48 -10.97 -1.90 -1.12
N PHE A 49 -9.95 -2.03 -0.26
CA PHE A 49 -8.78 -2.87 -0.51
C PHE A 49 -8.26 -3.48 0.79
N CYS A 50 -7.36 -4.45 0.67
CA CYS A 50 -6.65 -5.06 1.78
C CYS A 50 -5.15 -4.83 1.65
N LEU A 51 -4.46 -4.78 2.80
CA LEU A 51 -3.02 -4.58 2.87
C LEU A 51 -2.28 -5.89 3.07
N TYR A 52 -1.27 -6.11 2.22
CA TYR A 52 -0.42 -7.28 2.23
C TYR A 52 1.04 -6.88 2.36
N LEU A 53 1.79 -7.55 3.23
CA LEU A 53 3.24 -7.53 3.23
C LEU A 53 3.74 -8.65 2.33
N THR A 54 4.65 -8.32 1.42
CA THR A 54 5.12 -9.27 0.42
C THR A 54 6.62 -9.27 0.26
N ASN A 55 7.16 -10.45 -0.06
CA ASN A 55 8.50 -10.65 -0.57
C ASN A 55 8.45 -11.69 -1.69
N PHE A 56 8.68 -11.24 -2.92
CA PHE A 56 8.73 -12.11 -4.11
C PHE A 56 10.17 -12.37 -4.60
N ARG A 57 11.18 -11.88 -3.87
CA ARG A 57 12.59 -12.14 -4.17
C ARG A 57 13.05 -13.46 -3.59
N GLU A 58 12.56 -13.80 -2.39
CA GLU A 58 12.82 -15.10 -1.77
C GLU A 58 11.92 -16.19 -2.34
N PHE A 59 12.44 -17.42 -2.35
CA PHE A 59 11.65 -18.62 -2.62
C PHE A 59 11.50 -19.46 -1.34
N PRO A 60 10.27 -19.82 -0.93
CA PRO A 60 9.00 -19.52 -1.60
C PRO A 60 8.58 -18.04 -1.44
N PRO A 61 7.79 -17.50 -2.39
CA PRO A 61 7.16 -16.20 -2.25
C PRO A 61 6.42 -16.05 -0.93
N GLN A 62 6.61 -14.91 -0.28
CA GLN A 62 5.99 -14.60 1.00
C GLN A 62 4.88 -13.56 0.79
N ILE A 63 3.67 -13.86 1.24
CA ILE A 63 2.52 -12.96 1.22
C ILE A 63 1.83 -13.08 2.57
N VAL A 64 1.74 -11.99 3.32
CA VAL A 64 1.04 -11.99 4.61
C VAL A 64 0.06 -10.83 4.72
N ASP A 65 -1.14 -11.18 5.17
CA ASP A 65 -2.22 -10.27 5.49
C ASP A 65 -1.84 -9.39 6.71
N LEU A 66 -1.74 -8.07 6.53
CA LEU A 66 -1.36 -7.16 7.62
C LEU A 66 -2.50 -6.86 8.61
N LEU A 67 -3.75 -7.02 8.15
CA LEU A 67 -4.96 -6.67 8.90
C LEU A 67 -5.94 -7.84 9.03
N SER A 68 -5.45 -9.09 8.91
CA SER A 68 -6.32 -10.28 8.87
C SER A 68 -7.45 -10.15 7.83
N ARG A 69 -7.14 -9.57 6.66
CA ARG A 69 -8.08 -9.24 5.58
C ARG A 69 -9.23 -8.31 5.98
N THR A 70 -9.06 -7.49 7.02
CA THR A 70 -9.99 -6.41 7.32
C THR A 70 -9.93 -5.37 6.19
N PRO A 71 -11.04 -5.13 5.46
CA PRO A 71 -11.04 -4.18 4.35
C PRO A 71 -10.83 -2.75 4.84
N ILE A 72 -10.03 -1.99 4.10
CA ILE A 72 -9.89 -0.54 4.26
C ILE A 72 -10.82 0.12 3.25
N THR A 73 -11.64 1.06 3.72
CA THR A 73 -12.45 1.92 2.85
C THR A 73 -11.57 3.01 2.23
N THR A 74 -11.70 3.24 0.93
CA THR A 74 -11.01 4.35 0.25
C THR A 74 -11.83 5.63 0.36
N ASP A 75 -11.45 6.51 1.29
CA ASP A 75 -12.13 7.79 1.56
C ASP A 75 -11.20 9.02 1.46
N GLY A 76 -10.14 8.93 0.65
CA GLY A 76 -9.19 10.02 0.41
C GLY A 76 -7.76 9.77 0.93
N GLY A 77 -7.52 8.61 1.53
CA GLY A 77 -6.22 8.20 2.05
C GLY A 77 -6.23 8.00 3.55
N GLY A 78 -5.19 7.38 4.09
CA GLY A 78 -5.14 7.05 5.50
C GLY A 78 -3.83 6.42 5.92
N CYS A 79 -3.71 6.17 7.22
CA CYS A 79 -2.60 5.42 7.78
C CYS A 79 -3.13 4.36 8.75
N TYR A 80 -2.65 3.13 8.57
CA TYR A 80 -2.71 2.08 9.55
C TYR A 80 -1.45 2.10 10.41
N ARG A 81 -1.60 1.91 11.73
CA ARG A 81 -0.48 1.72 12.66
C ARG A 81 -0.53 0.31 13.22
N SER A 82 0.58 -0.42 13.08
CA SER A 82 0.74 -1.73 13.71
C SER A 82 0.96 -1.58 15.21
N TRP A 83 0.51 -2.58 15.98
CA TRP A 83 0.51 -2.52 17.44
C TRP A 83 1.79 -3.04 18.11
N GLY A 84 2.89 -3.19 17.36
CA GLY A 84 4.19 -3.53 17.94
C GLY A 84 4.29 -4.99 18.35
N ALA A 85 4.21 -5.87 17.35
CA ALA A 85 4.67 -7.25 17.28
C ALA A 85 4.03 -7.76 16.00
N CYS A 86 4.81 -8.08 14.97
CA CYS A 86 4.24 -8.68 13.77
C CYS A 86 3.91 -10.16 14.06
N PRO A 87 2.64 -10.58 14.21
CA PRO A 87 2.30 -12.01 14.25
C PRO A 87 2.74 -12.73 12.96
N VAL A 88 2.87 -11.95 11.89
CA VAL A 88 3.48 -12.25 10.59
C VAL A 88 4.85 -12.95 10.68
N PHE A 89 5.62 -12.69 11.74
CA PHE A 89 6.95 -13.29 11.93
C PHE A 89 6.95 -14.76 12.36
N ALA A 90 5.86 -15.24 12.98
CA ALA A 90 5.80 -16.65 13.35
C ALA A 90 5.75 -17.55 12.10
N GLU A 91 5.21 -17.03 10.99
CA GLU A 91 4.99 -17.78 9.76
C GLU A 91 6.00 -17.46 8.64
N MET A 92 6.54 -16.23 8.58
CA MET A 92 7.56 -15.85 7.59
C MET A 92 8.98 -16.17 8.07
N LYS A 93 9.71 -17.01 7.32
CA LYS A 93 11.17 -17.06 7.41
C LYS A 93 11.75 -15.73 6.96
N PHE A 94 12.15 -14.91 7.93
CA PHE A 94 12.63 -13.57 7.65
C PHE A 94 13.95 -13.57 6.89
N ALA A 95 14.00 -12.86 5.76
CA ALA A 95 15.23 -12.60 5.04
C ALA A 95 15.57 -11.11 5.20
N SER A 96 16.33 -10.77 6.24
CA SER A 96 16.68 -9.38 6.58
C SER A 96 17.46 -8.65 5.47
N SER A 97 18.06 -9.38 4.53
CA SER A 97 18.75 -8.85 3.35
C SER A 97 17.85 -8.69 2.12
N SER A 98 16.56 -9.02 2.23
CA SER A 98 15.65 -9.12 1.09
C SER A 98 14.62 -7.98 1.11
N PRO A 99 14.31 -7.36 -0.05
CA PRO A 99 13.41 -6.23 -0.09
C PRO A 99 11.96 -6.69 0.09
N TYR A 100 11.25 -6.00 0.99
CA TYR A 100 9.82 -6.18 1.21
C TYR A 100 9.02 -5.05 0.55
N ARG A 101 7.75 -5.33 0.21
CA ARG A 101 6.78 -4.34 -0.27
C ARG A 101 5.46 -4.49 0.45
N VAL A 102 4.79 -3.37 0.66
CA VAL A 102 3.39 -3.33 1.06
C VAL A 102 2.54 -3.17 -0.20
N ARG A 103 1.54 -4.01 -0.36
CA ARG A 103 0.60 -3.97 -1.47
C ARG A 103 -0.80 -3.67 -0.99
N ALA A 104 -1.46 -2.73 -1.65
CA ALA A 104 -2.91 -2.59 -1.64
C ALA A 104 -3.47 -3.47 -2.76
N ALA A 105 -4.27 -4.47 -2.41
CA ALA A 105 -4.82 -5.42 -3.36
C ALA A 105 -6.28 -5.75 -3.04
N SER A 106 -6.94 -6.51 -3.93
CA SER A 106 -8.26 -7.05 -3.65
C SER A 106 -8.24 -7.92 -2.39
N CYS A 107 -9.25 -7.77 -1.53
CA CYS A 107 -9.39 -8.61 -0.35
C CYS A 107 -9.74 -10.08 -0.67
N SER A 108 -10.25 -10.36 -1.88
CA SER A 108 -10.57 -11.71 -2.33
C SER A 108 -9.41 -12.41 -3.03
N ASP A 109 -8.44 -11.65 -3.56
CA ASP A 109 -7.29 -12.16 -4.30
C ASP A 109 -6.10 -11.20 -4.15
N SER A 110 -5.05 -11.65 -3.46
CA SER A 110 -3.85 -10.85 -3.19
C SER A 110 -2.99 -10.57 -4.42
N ASN A 111 -3.29 -11.22 -5.55
CA ASN A 111 -2.60 -11.02 -6.83
C ASN A 111 -3.24 -9.89 -7.67
N THR A 112 -4.47 -9.48 -7.34
CA THR A 112 -5.14 -8.34 -7.94
C THR A 112 -4.68 -7.06 -7.25
N ILE A 113 -3.55 -6.54 -7.70
CA ILE A 113 -2.84 -5.42 -7.06
C ILE A 113 -3.38 -4.09 -7.59
N TYR A 114 -3.73 -3.18 -6.67
CA TYR A 114 -4.12 -1.81 -6.97
C TYR A 114 -2.94 -0.84 -6.82
N ALA A 115 -2.10 -1.05 -5.80
CA ALA A 115 -0.90 -0.26 -5.56
C ALA A 115 0.17 -1.05 -4.81
N GLU A 116 1.42 -0.64 -4.96
CA GLU A 116 2.53 -1.18 -4.18
C GLU A 116 3.47 -0.08 -3.71
N SER A 117 4.06 -0.27 -2.53
CA SER A 117 5.14 0.57 -2.05
C SER A 117 6.43 0.32 -2.83
N GLY A 118 7.39 1.22 -2.67
CA GLY A 118 8.77 0.91 -3.00
C GLY A 118 9.33 -0.23 -2.13
N ASP A 119 10.48 -0.76 -2.55
CA ASP A 119 11.24 -1.75 -1.78
C ASP A 119 11.75 -1.12 -0.47
N PHE A 120 11.51 -1.78 0.65
CA PHE A 120 12.03 -1.38 1.97
C PHE A 120 12.67 -2.57 2.68
N THR A 121 13.54 -2.25 3.64
CA THR A 121 14.18 -3.26 4.50
C THR A 121 13.30 -3.51 5.70
N LEU A 122 13.05 -4.78 5.99
CA LEU A 122 12.38 -5.19 7.21
C LEU A 122 13.44 -5.67 8.19
N LEU A 123 13.33 -5.29 9.46
CA LEU A 123 14.14 -5.82 10.56
C LEU A 123 13.26 -6.40 11.69
N PRO A 124 13.75 -7.45 12.39
CA PRO A 124 13.08 -8.00 13.55
C PRO A 124 13.19 -7.09 14.78
#